data_AF-A0A9E6CJZ7-F1
#
_entry.id   AF-A0A9E6CJZ7-F1
#
_cell.length_a   1.000
_cell.length_b   1.000
_cell.length_c   1.000
_cell.angle_alpha   90.00
_cell.angle_beta   90.00
_cell.angle_gamma   90.00
#
_symmetry.space_group_name_H-M   'P 1'
#
loop_
_entity.id
_entity.type
_entity.pdbx_description
1 polymer ?
#
loop_
_entity_poly.entity_id
_entity_poly.type
_entity_poly.pdbx_seq_one_letter_code
_entity_poly.pdbx_strand_id
1 'polypeptide(L)'
;SSKKGGQKVNKTSTCVYLKHKPTGIEVKCQKERSQVLNRFLARRILVNKIESLVLGRESEERKRIEKIRRQKRKRSRRAKEKMLRYKKMRSEQKKLRKVPTTE
;
A
#
# COMPACT_ATOMS: atom_id res chain seq x y z
N SER A 1 -16.76 3.72 -22.85
CA SER A 1 -15.30 3.47 -22.91
C SER A 1 -15.02 2.06 -23.42
N SER A 2 -15.01 1.91 -24.75
CA SER A 2 -14.87 0.62 -25.41
C SER A 2 -13.42 0.14 -25.28
N LYS A 3 -13.19 -0.92 -24.50
CA LYS A 3 -11.89 -1.62 -24.51
C LYS A 3 -11.70 -2.17 -25.92
N LYS A 4 -10.50 -2.02 -26.51
CA LYS A 4 -10.11 -2.63 -27.78
C LYS A 4 -10.10 -4.16 -27.65
N GLY A 5 -11.29 -4.78 -27.64
CA GLY A 5 -11.49 -6.22 -27.64
C GLY A 5 -11.61 -6.70 -29.07
N GLY A 6 -10.49 -7.09 -29.68
CA GLY A 6 -10.52 -7.70 -31.00
C GLY A 6 -11.33 -9.00 -31.00
N GLN A 7 -11.57 -9.56 -32.19
CA GLN A 7 -12.32 -10.81 -32.39
C GLN A 7 -11.90 -11.95 -31.44
N LYS A 8 -10.61 -12.02 -31.11
CA LYS A 8 -10.04 -12.99 -30.17
C LYS A 8 -10.66 -12.94 -28.78
N VAL A 9 -10.96 -11.75 -28.23
CA VAL A 9 -11.54 -11.59 -26.88
C VAL A 9 -12.99 -12.04 -26.84
N ASN A 10 -13.74 -11.80 -27.92
CA ASN A 10 -15.15 -12.17 -28.01
C ASN A 10 -15.33 -13.69 -28.22
N LYS A 11 -14.44 -14.30 -29.00
CA LYS A 11 -14.50 -15.73 -29.31
C LYS A 11 -13.82 -16.63 -28.28
N THR A 12 -12.80 -16.14 -27.56
CA THR A 12 -12.02 -16.97 -26.62
C THR A 12 -12.46 -16.72 -25.18
N SER A 13 -12.92 -17.77 -24.50
CA SER A 13 -13.34 -17.75 -23.10
C SER A 13 -12.15 -17.73 -22.13
N THR A 14 -11.40 -16.63 -22.13
CA THR A 14 -10.20 -16.47 -21.28
C THR A 14 -10.49 -16.05 -19.84
N CYS A 15 -11.71 -15.54 -19.58
CA CYS A 15 -12.13 -15.13 -18.24
C CYS A 15 -12.32 -16.35 -17.33
N VAL A 16 -11.80 -16.26 -16.11
CA VAL A 16 -11.93 -17.31 -15.09
C VAL A 16 -12.81 -16.79 -13.96
N TYR A 17 -13.77 -17.60 -13.56
CA TYR A 17 -14.61 -17.39 -12.38
C TYR A 17 -14.39 -18.55 -11.40
N LEU A 18 -14.10 -18.23 -10.14
CA LEU A 18 -13.90 -19.19 -9.05
C LEU A 18 -14.79 -18.82 -7.88
N LYS A 19 -15.43 -19.83 -7.30
CA LYS A 19 -16.20 -19.73 -6.05
C LYS A 19 -15.61 -20.68 -5.02
N HIS A 20 -15.24 -20.15 -3.87
CA HIS A 20 -14.88 -20.96 -2.72
C HIS A 20 -16.15 -21.36 -1.98
N LYS A 21 -16.52 -22.65 -2.06
CA LYS A 21 -17.76 -23.16 -1.49
C LYS A 21 -17.94 -22.88 0.01
N PRO A 22 -16.97 -23.14 0.90
CA PRO A 22 -17.20 -23.04 2.34
C PRO A 22 -17.29 -21.60 2.84
N THR A 23 -16.58 -20.64 2.23
CA THR A 23 -16.66 -19.21 2.63
C THR A 23 -17.60 -18.39 1.77
N GLY A 24 -18.14 -18.94 0.68
CA GLY A 24 -18.97 -18.22 -0.29
C GLY A 24 -18.23 -17.16 -1.11
N ILE A 25 -16.89 -17.04 -1.01
CA ILE A 25 -16.14 -15.98 -1.71
C ILE A 25 -16.05 -16.27 -3.19
N GLU A 26 -16.37 -15.25 -3.98
CA GLU A 26 -16.34 -15.30 -5.44
C GLU A 26 -15.23 -14.39 -6.01
N VAL A 27 -14.55 -14.86 -7.05
CA VAL A 27 -13.47 -14.15 -7.73
C VAL A 27 -13.63 -14.33 -9.24
N LYS A 28 -13.72 -13.21 -9.95
CA LYS A 28 -13.65 -13.14 -11.41
C LYS A 28 -12.32 -12.51 -11.82
N CYS A 29 -11.57 -13.17 -12.71
CA CYS A 29 -10.31 -12.68 -13.23
C CYS A 29 -10.30 -12.68 -14.76
N GLN A 30 -10.01 -11.52 -15.34
CA GLN A 30 -9.81 -11.33 -16.78
C GLN A 30 -8.72 -10.27 -16.96
N LYS A 31 -7.48 -10.64 -16.64
CA LYS A 31 -6.32 -9.74 -16.70
C LYS A 31 -5.46 -10.03 -17.92
N GLU A 32 -5.26 -11.31 -18.20
CA GLU A 32 -4.32 -11.80 -19.20
C GLU A 32 -5.05 -12.46 -20.38
N ARG A 33 -4.36 -12.59 -21.51
CA ARG A 33 -4.89 -13.30 -22.68
C ARG A 33 -4.91 -14.82 -22.51
N SER A 34 -4.14 -15.37 -21.58
CA SER A 34 -4.08 -16.80 -21.28
C SER A 34 -5.02 -17.19 -20.13
N GLN A 35 -5.85 -18.21 -20.35
CA GLN A 35 -6.75 -18.75 -19.33
C GLN A 35 -5.98 -19.36 -18.15
N VAL A 36 -4.84 -20.02 -18.41
CA VAL A 36 -4.00 -20.63 -17.37
C VAL A 36 -3.48 -19.56 -16.42
N LEU A 37 -3.00 -18.45 -16.97
CA LEU A 37 -2.50 -17.33 -16.18
C LEU A 37 -3.63 -16.65 -15.40
N ASN A 38 -4.81 -16.48 -16.01
CA ASN A 38 -5.99 -15.99 -15.29
C ASN A 38 -6.43 -16.94 -14.17
N ARG A 39 -6.27 -18.27 -14.32
CA ARG A 39 -6.58 -19.25 -13.28
C ARG A 39 -5.61 -19.15 -12.11
N PHE A 40 -4.32 -19.01 -12.38
CA PHE A 40 -3.30 -18.76 -11.35
C PHE A 40 -3.60 -17.48 -10.57
N LEU A 41 -3.85 -16.38 -11.28
CA LEU A 41 -4.19 -15.09 -10.68
C LEU A 41 -5.48 -15.15 -9.87
N ALA A 42 -6.53 -15.80 -10.38
CA ALA A 42 -7.79 -15.96 -9.68
C ALA A 42 -7.61 -16.74 -8.36
N ARG A 43 -6.84 -17.83 -8.37
CA ARG A 43 -6.51 -18.59 -7.15
C ARG A 43 -5.74 -17.74 -6.14
N ARG A 44 -4.73 -16.99 -6.59
CA ARG A 44 -3.95 -16.09 -5.72
C ARG A 44 -4.84 -15.04 -5.06
N ILE A 45 -5.72 -14.39 -5.84
CA ILE A 45 -6.69 -13.42 -5.31
C ILE A 45 -7.63 -14.09 -4.30
N LEU A 46 -8.11 -15.30 -4.61
CA LEU A 46 -9.02 -16.03 -3.73
C LEU A 46 -8.36 -16.37 -2.39
N VAL A 47 -7.13 -16.86 -2.40
CA VAL A 47 -6.35 -17.14 -1.18
C VAL A 47 -6.15 -15.87 -0.37
N ASN A 48 -5.70 -14.77 -0.98
CA ASN A 48 -5.51 -13.50 -0.27
C ASN A 48 -6.82 -12.99 0.38
N LYS A 49 -7.96 -13.17 -0.29
CA LYS A 49 -9.29 -12.82 0.28
C LYS A 49 -9.64 -13.71 1.47
N ILE A 50 -9.40 -15.02 1.37
CA ILE A 50 -9.63 -15.97 2.47
C ILE A 50 -8.73 -15.64 3.66
N GLU A 51 -7.42 -15.46 3.43
CA GLU A 51 -6.46 -15.06 4.47
C GLU A 51 -6.86 -13.75 5.13
N SER A 52 -7.31 -12.76 4.36
CA SER A 52 -7.80 -11.49 4.92
C SER A 52 -9.06 -11.65 5.76
N LEU A 53 -9.92 -12.63 5.44
CA LEU A 53 -11.12 -12.94 6.20
C LEU A 53 -10.78 -13.67 7.51
N VAL A 54 -9.85 -14.63 7.46
CA VAL A 54 -9.43 -15.42 8.62
C VAL A 54 -8.58 -14.60 9.59
N LEU A 55 -7.57 -13.89 9.08
CA LEU A 55 -6.58 -13.15 9.90
C LEU A 55 -6.99 -11.70 10.17
N GLY A 56 -7.95 -11.15 9.42
CA GLY A 56 -8.52 -9.83 9.67
C GLY A 56 -7.48 -8.70 9.70
N ARG A 57 -7.27 -8.09 10.89
CA ARG A 57 -6.30 -7.00 11.11
C ARG A 57 -4.86 -7.47 11.21
N GLU A 58 -4.63 -8.76 11.47
CA GLU A 58 -3.29 -9.34 11.62
C GLU A 58 -2.69 -9.81 10.31
N SER A 59 -3.38 -9.65 9.17
CA SER A 59 -2.81 -10.05 7.90
C SER A 59 -1.48 -9.32 7.65
N GLU A 60 -0.46 -10.08 7.27
CA GLU A 60 0.87 -9.54 7.00
C GLU A 60 0.84 -8.43 5.95
N GLU A 61 -0.10 -8.51 5.00
CA GLU A 61 -0.32 -7.46 4.00
C GLU A 61 -0.82 -6.17 4.64
N ARG A 62 -1.76 -6.22 5.60
CA ARG A 62 -2.19 -5.03 6.34
C ARG A 62 -1.06 -4.45 7.19
N LYS A 63 -0.29 -5.28 7.89
CA LYS A 63 0.89 -4.84 8.66
C LYS A 63 1.92 -4.16 7.75
N ARG A 64 2.16 -4.72 6.56
CA ARG A 64 3.06 -4.14 5.56
C ARG A 64 2.55 -2.79 5.07
N ILE A 65 1.26 -2.69 4.73
CA ILE A 65 0.62 -1.43 4.29
C ILE A 65 0.71 -0.38 5.40
N GLU A 66 0.42 -0.75 6.65
CA GLU A 66 0.49 0.14 7.79
C GLU A 66 1.94 0.61 8.06
N LYS A 67 2.92 -0.29 7.97
CA LYS A 67 4.34 0.05 8.08
C LYS A 67 4.75 1.09 7.03
N ILE A 68 4.38 0.88 5.77
CA ILE A 68 4.64 1.85 4.69
C ILE A 68 3.94 3.18 4.99
N ARG A 69 2.68 3.15 5.44
CA ARG A 69 1.92 4.35 5.80
C ARG A 69 2.58 5.11 6.96
N ARG A 70 3.11 4.41 7.96
CA ARG A 70 3.83 4.99 9.11
C ARG A 70 5.15 5.61 8.68
N GLN A 71 5.91 4.96 7.80
CA GLN A 71 7.15 5.49 7.23
C GLN A 71 6.91 6.76 6.42
N LYS A 72 5.84 6.79 5.61
CA LYS A 72 5.46 7.95 4.79
C LYS A 72 4.71 9.03 5.58
N ARG A 73 4.42 8.82 6.87
CA ARG A 73 3.63 9.75 7.68
C ARG A 73 4.40 11.04 7.90
N LYS A 74 3.83 12.16 7.45
CA LYS A 74 4.40 13.49 7.74
C LYS A 74 4.39 13.74 9.25
N ARG A 75 5.45 14.39 9.75
CA ARG A 75 5.53 14.83 11.16
C ARG A 75 4.34 15.71 11.51
N SER A 76 3.78 15.53 12.71
CA SER A 76 2.69 16.36 13.21
C SER A 76 3.13 17.82 13.35
N ARG A 77 2.17 18.74 13.27
CA ARG A 77 2.42 20.19 13.45
C ARG A 77 3.16 20.47 14.76
N ARG A 78 2.69 19.90 15.87
CA ARG A 78 3.32 20.01 17.20
C ARG A 78 4.78 19.53 17.22
N ALA A 79 5.09 18.44 16.51
CA ALA A 79 6.48 17.94 16.42
C ALA A 79 7.38 18.89 15.62
N LYS A 80 6.85 19.52 14.57
CA LYS A 80 7.58 20.54 13.79
C LYS A 80 7.82 21.80 14.63
N GLU A 81 6.81 22.29 15.35
CA GLU A 81 6.93 23.46 16.24
C GLU A 81 7.96 23.22 17.35
N LYS A 82 7.94 22.04 18.00
CA LYS A 82 8.94 21.66 19.01
C LYS A 82 10.37 21.68 18.44
N MET A 83 10.55 21.17 17.22
CA MET A 83 11.84 21.17 16.54
C MET A 83 12.33 22.59 16.23
N LEU A 84 11.45 23.45 15.71
CA LEU A 84 11.77 24.85 15.41
C LEU A 84 12.17 25.59 16.69
N ARG A 85 11.43 25.39 17.79
CA ARG A 85 11.75 25.97 19.10
C ARG A 85 13.13 25.51 19.58
N TYR A 86 13.42 24.21 19.50
CA TYR A 86 14.73 23.69 19.90
C TYR A 86 15.88 24.25 19.04
N LYS A 87 15.70 24.36 17.72
CA LYS A 87 16.68 25.00 16.83
C LYS A 87 16.93 26.46 17.20
N LYS A 88 15.87 27.22 17.53
CA LYS A 88 15.98 28.61 17.97
C LYS A 88 16.79 28.72 19.27
N MET A 89 16.44 27.93 20.28
CA MET A 89 17.18 27.90 21.56
C MET A 89 18.67 27.60 21.36
N ARG A 90 19.00 26.61 20.53
CA ARG A 90 20.39 26.25 20.23
C ARG A 90 21.13 27.37 19.51
N SER A 91 20.47 28.08 18.60
CA SER A 91 21.05 29.24 17.91
C SER A 91 21.38 30.36 18.88
N GLU A 92 20.47 30.70 19.80
CA GLU A 92 20.71 31.72 20.82
C GLU A 92 21.88 31.33 21.73
N GLN A 93 21.95 30.07 22.16
CA GLN A 93 23.07 29.57 22.95
C GLN A 93 24.42 29.66 22.21
N LYS A 94 24.44 29.41 20.90
CA LYS A 94 25.65 29.55 20.08
C LYS A 94 26.09 31.00 19.93
N LYS A 95 25.16 31.94 19.78
CA LYS A 95 25.47 33.38 19.74
C LYS A 95 26.13 33.84 21.04
N LEU A 96 25.56 33.43 22.18
CA LEU A 96 26.11 33.76 23.50
C LEU A 96 27.51 33.18 23.74
N ARG A 97 27.84 32.05 23.12
CA ARG A 97 29.18 31.42 23.19
C ARG A 97 30.16 31.97 22.16
N LYS A 98 29.74 32.88 21.28
CA LYS A 98 30.63 33.41 20.25
C LYS A 98 31.67 34.28 20.96
N VAL A 99 32.94 33.98 20.72
CA VAL A 99 34.06 34.74 21.27
C VAL A 99 33.91 36.19 20.83
N PRO A 100 34.07 37.18 21.72
CA PRO A 100 34.08 38.58 21.31
C PRO A 100 35.19 38.78 20.29
N THR A 101 34.86 39.35 19.14
CA THR A 101 35.86 39.84 18.18
C THR A 101 36.55 41.02 18.83
N THR A 102 37.75 40.79 19.35
CA THR A 102 38.72 41.84 19.68
C THR A 102 39.19 42.48 18.38
N GLU A 103 38.93 43.78 18.23
CA GLU A 103 39.62 44.66 17.26
C GLU A 103 41.04 44.95 17.73
#